data_AF-A0A8S3IMK3-F1
#
_entry.id   AF-A0A8S3IMK3-F1
#
_cell.length_a   1.000
_cell.length_b   1.000
_cell.length_c   1.000
_cell.angle_alpha   90.00
_cell.angle_beta   90.00
_cell.angle_gamma   90.00
#
_symmetry.space_group_name_H-M   'P 1'
#
loop_
_entity.id
_entity.type
_entity.pdbx_description
1 polymer ?
#
loop_
_entity_poly.entity_id
_entity_poly.type
_entity_poly.pdbx_seq_one_letter_code
_entity_poly.pdbx_strand_id
1 'polypeptide(L)'
;MITHISICDQVFSSASEQISLTAERYLEWASIVDHNRAKFVMQKATDTYPSDASLWNKRLSLLIEESADSKAVKKEFSLACQNPDVKKSPLIWNTVIEYAEEHDKKWTEILYEQSQFESFDLSVTLQLKSKYLQWVNQTKSIKEVRELFDKLSVRIPAS
;
A
#
# COMPACT_ATOMS: atom_id res chain seq x y z
N MET A 1 -0.79 -21.26 25.76
CA MET A 1 -0.96 -20.40 24.56
C MET A 1 0.38 -19.79 24.14
N ILE A 2 1.14 -19.17 25.06
CA ILE A 2 2.47 -18.57 24.80
C ILE A 2 3.48 -19.58 24.18
N THR A 3 3.47 -20.83 24.63
CA THR A 3 4.37 -21.88 24.13
C THR A 3 4.13 -22.29 22.68
N HIS A 4 2.88 -22.25 22.19
CA HIS A 4 2.58 -22.64 20.80
C HIS A 4 2.99 -21.57 19.80
N ILE A 5 2.80 -20.28 20.12
CA ILE A 5 3.24 -19.16 19.28
C ILE A 5 4.77 -19.17 19.11
N SER A 6 5.50 -19.46 20.19
CA SER A 6 6.96 -19.57 20.15
C SER A 6 7.46 -20.73 19.28
N ILE A 7 6.76 -21.86 19.22
CA ILE A 7 7.14 -22.99 18.36
C ILE A 7 6.86 -22.65 16.89
N CYS A 8 5.71 -22.02 16.59
CA CYS A 8 5.38 -21.62 15.22
C CYS A 8 6.37 -20.58 14.66
N ASP A 9 6.76 -19.56 15.44
CA ASP A 9 7.78 -18.60 15.02
C ASP A 9 9.13 -19.27 14.71
N GLN A 10 9.54 -20.26 15.52
CA GLN A 10 10.78 -21.02 15.28
C GLN A 10 10.70 -21.84 13.99
N VAL A 11 9.59 -22.55 13.75
CA VAL A 11 9.40 -23.34 12.52
C VAL A 11 9.44 -22.45 11.28
N PHE A 12 8.74 -21.32 11.30
CA PHE A 12 8.77 -20.38 10.20
C PHE A 12 10.17 -19.76 10.02
N SER A 13 10.85 -19.40 11.11
CA SER A 13 12.22 -18.89 11.04
C SER A 13 13.16 -19.89 10.35
N SER A 14 13.16 -21.15 10.76
CA SER A 14 13.98 -22.19 10.13
C SER A 14 13.61 -22.43 8.66
N ALA A 15 12.32 -22.44 8.31
CA ALA A 15 11.88 -22.58 6.93
C ALA A 15 12.30 -21.38 6.05
N SER A 16 12.35 -20.18 6.63
CA SER A 16 12.74 -18.95 5.92
C SER A 16 14.23 -18.92 5.60
N GLU A 17 15.06 -19.51 6.46
CA GLU A 17 16.51 -19.65 6.24
C GLU A 17 16.83 -20.63 5.11
N GLN A 18 15.92 -21.58 4.86
CA GLN A 18 16.04 -22.56 3.78
C GLN A 18 15.31 -22.13 2.50
N ILE A 19 14.82 -20.88 2.41
CA ILE A 19 14.06 -20.33 1.27
C ILE A 19 12.88 -21.25 0.88
N SER A 20 12.30 -21.93 1.86
CA SER A 20 11.20 -22.89 1.65
C SER A 20 9.82 -22.28 1.92
N LEU A 21 9.80 -21.01 2.32
CA LEU A 21 8.61 -20.26 2.70
C LEU A 21 8.04 -19.49 1.51
N THR A 22 6.79 -19.76 1.14
CA THR A 22 6.07 -18.98 0.13
C THR A 22 5.65 -17.60 0.66
N ALA A 23 5.32 -16.68 -0.24
CA ALA A 23 4.83 -15.34 0.12
C ALA A 23 3.59 -15.40 1.06
N GLU A 24 2.62 -16.27 0.76
CA GLU A 24 1.45 -16.50 1.61
C GLU A 24 1.82 -16.90 3.04
N ARG A 25 2.80 -17.80 3.19
CA ARG A 25 3.24 -18.26 4.50
C ARG A 25 4.01 -17.18 5.28
N TYR A 26 4.66 -16.24 4.60
CA TYR A 26 5.21 -15.05 5.26
C TYR A 26 4.10 -14.17 5.86
N LEU A 27 2.98 -13.97 5.15
CA LEU A 27 1.83 -13.22 5.67
C LEU A 27 1.23 -13.90 6.91
N GLU A 28 1.06 -15.22 6.87
CA GLU A 28 0.61 -16.00 8.02
C GLU A 28 1.58 -15.85 9.20
N TRP A 29 2.88 -15.97 8.96
CA TRP A 29 3.89 -15.80 10.00
C TRP A 29 3.81 -14.41 10.66
N ALA A 30 3.70 -13.35 9.87
CA ALA A 30 3.55 -11.99 10.38
C ALA A 30 2.26 -11.76 11.18
N SER A 31 1.23 -12.60 10.98
CA SER A 31 -0.06 -12.48 11.70
C SER A 31 -0.05 -13.09 13.10
N ILE A 32 0.90 -14.01 13.38
CA ILE A 32 0.95 -14.76 14.65
C ILE A 32 2.03 -14.27 15.61
N VAL A 33 2.95 -13.43 15.14
CA VAL A 33 4.04 -12.85 15.95
C VAL A 33 3.68 -11.46 16.45
N ASP A 34 4.44 -10.95 17.43
CA ASP A 34 4.27 -9.57 17.89
C ASP A 34 4.63 -8.55 16.80
N HIS A 35 4.18 -7.31 16.97
CA HIS A 35 4.34 -6.26 15.96
C HIS A 35 5.81 -5.99 15.57
N ASN A 36 6.75 -6.04 16.54
CA ASN A 36 8.17 -5.81 16.23
C ASN A 36 8.75 -6.96 15.41
N ARG A 37 8.39 -8.19 15.76
CA ARG A 37 8.77 -9.38 14.99
C ARG A 37 8.13 -9.37 13.61
N ALA A 38 6.87 -8.97 13.48
CA ALA A 38 6.15 -8.89 12.20
C ALA A 38 6.86 -7.95 11.20
N LYS A 39 7.38 -6.81 11.66
CA LYS A 39 8.18 -5.89 10.83
C LYS A 39 9.43 -6.57 10.26
N PHE A 40 10.16 -7.30 11.09
CA PHE A 40 11.34 -8.05 10.65
C PHE A 40 10.98 -9.13 9.62
N VAL A 41 9.90 -9.89 9.90
CA VAL A 41 9.40 -10.92 9.00
C VAL A 41 9.01 -10.31 7.65
N MET A 42 8.28 -9.19 7.65
CA MET A 42 7.87 -8.52 6.42
C MET A 42 9.03 -7.90 5.64
N GLN A 43 10.04 -7.36 6.31
CA GLN A 43 11.27 -6.91 5.64
C GLN A 43 11.90 -8.08 4.87
N LYS A 44 12.12 -9.22 5.55
CA LYS A 44 12.69 -10.42 4.93
C LYS A 44 11.82 -10.94 3.78
N ALA A 45 10.50 -10.91 3.96
CA ALA A 45 9.56 -11.36 2.95
C ALA A 45 9.64 -10.52 1.67
N THR A 46 9.66 -9.19 1.78
CA THR A 46 9.79 -8.28 0.63
C THR A 46 11.18 -8.30 -0.01
N ASP A 47 12.23 -8.64 0.74
CA ASP A 47 13.57 -8.86 0.16
C ASP A 47 13.60 -10.17 -0.65
N THR A 48 12.83 -11.19 -0.22
CA THR A 48 12.73 -12.49 -0.91
C THR A 48 11.79 -12.43 -2.11
N TYR A 49 10.68 -11.68 -1.99
CA TYR A 49 9.60 -11.58 -2.98
C TYR A 49 9.30 -10.11 -3.29
N PRO A 50 10.23 -9.39 -3.96
CA PRO A 50 10.12 -7.94 -4.15
C PRO A 50 8.98 -7.51 -5.08
N SER A 51 8.40 -8.42 -5.87
CA SER A 51 7.25 -8.14 -6.74
C SER A 51 5.89 -8.42 -6.10
N ASP A 52 5.84 -9.01 -4.90
CA ASP A 52 4.58 -9.36 -4.25
C ASP A 52 3.97 -8.16 -3.53
N ALA A 53 2.92 -7.59 -4.14
CA ALA A 53 2.25 -6.43 -3.60
C ALA A 53 1.53 -6.69 -2.25
N SER A 54 1.14 -7.93 -1.94
CA SER A 54 0.48 -8.24 -0.67
C SER A 54 1.46 -8.14 0.50
N LEU A 55 2.69 -8.63 0.30
CA LEU A 55 3.77 -8.48 1.27
C LEU A 55 4.13 -7.01 1.51
N TRP A 56 4.30 -6.24 0.44
CA TRP A 56 4.54 -4.80 0.54
C TRP A 56 3.39 -4.08 1.24
N ASN A 57 2.14 -4.45 0.95
CA ASN A 57 0.99 -3.84 1.59
C ASN A 57 0.95 -4.13 3.09
N LYS A 58 1.22 -5.38 3.51
CA LYS A 58 1.28 -5.73 4.94
C LYS A 58 2.41 -4.98 5.64
N ARG A 59 3.57 -4.87 5.00
CA ARG A 59 4.72 -4.09 5.50
C ARG A 59 4.38 -2.61 5.69
N LEU A 60 3.73 -1.98 4.71
CA LEU A 60 3.24 -0.60 4.80
C LEU A 60 2.20 -0.42 5.90
N SER A 61 1.26 -1.37 6.02
CA SER A 61 0.21 -1.33 7.04
C SER A 61 0.79 -1.38 8.45
N LEU A 62 1.78 -2.25 8.70
CA LEU A 62 2.49 -2.29 9.98
C LEU A 62 3.18 -0.96 10.30
N LEU A 63 3.79 -0.32 9.31
CA LEU A 63 4.42 0.99 9.50
C LEU A 63 3.38 2.08 9.83
N ILE A 64 2.24 2.08 9.14
CA ILE A 64 1.13 3.01 9.37
C ILE A 64 0.53 2.83 10.77
N GLU A 65 0.35 1.59 11.22
CA GLU A 65 -0.17 1.26 12.55
C GLU A 65 0.74 1.80 13.68
N GLU A 66 2.05 1.84 13.46
CA GLU A 66 3.04 2.29 14.45
C GLU A 66 3.26 3.81 14.44
N SER A 67 3.13 4.45 13.28
CA SER A 67 3.69 5.77 13.05
C SER A 67 2.75 6.70 12.27
N ALA A 68 2.41 7.83 12.91
CA ALA A 68 1.81 8.99 12.24
C ALA A 68 2.82 9.81 11.40
N ASP A 69 4.10 9.41 11.33
CA ASP A 69 5.10 10.10 10.51
C ASP A 69 4.91 9.79 9.01
N SER A 70 4.31 10.75 8.32
CA SER A 70 4.12 10.70 6.86
C SER A 70 5.43 10.56 6.08
N LYS A 71 6.58 10.99 6.61
CA LYS A 71 7.87 10.88 5.93
C LYS A 71 8.34 9.43 5.83
N ALA A 72 8.14 8.65 6.89
CA ALA A 72 8.45 7.23 6.89
C ALA A 72 7.58 6.48 5.88
N VAL A 73 6.27 6.71 5.90
CA VAL A 73 5.32 6.08 4.97
C VAL A 73 5.61 6.45 3.52
N LYS A 74 5.93 7.72 3.23
CA LYS A 74 6.37 8.17 1.89
C LYS A 74 7.61 7.42 1.40
N LYS A 75 8.61 7.27 2.26
CA LYS A 75 9.86 6.58 1.93
C LYS A 75 9.58 5.10 1.63
N GLU A 76 8.77 4.47 2.46
CA GLU A 76 8.41 3.06 2.31
C GLU A 76 7.59 2.80 1.04
N PHE A 77 6.61 3.66 0.75
CA PHE A 77 5.85 3.62 -0.49
C PHE A 77 6.74 3.79 -1.71
N SER A 78 7.67 4.75 -1.65
CA SER A 78 8.64 4.99 -2.74
C SER A 78 9.54 3.78 -2.99
N LEU A 79 9.93 3.07 -1.92
CA LEU A 79 10.70 1.83 -2.02
C LEU A 79 9.88 0.71 -2.67
N ALA A 80 8.64 0.51 -2.23
CA ALA A 80 7.73 -0.48 -2.80
C ALA A 80 7.52 -0.25 -4.31
N CYS A 81 7.31 1.01 -4.72
CA CYS A 81 7.09 1.39 -6.12
C CYS A 81 8.33 1.29 -7.03
N GLN A 82 9.51 0.95 -6.51
CA GLN A 82 10.65 0.61 -7.36
C GLN A 82 10.38 -0.66 -8.17
N ASN A 83 9.52 -1.55 -7.67
CA ASN A 83 9.03 -2.70 -8.41
C ASN A 83 7.78 -2.33 -9.24
N PRO A 84 7.77 -2.54 -10.57
CA PRO A 84 6.62 -2.19 -11.41
C PRO A 84 5.32 -2.93 -11.07
N ASP A 85 5.39 -4.19 -10.64
CA ASP A 85 4.21 -4.99 -10.33
C ASP A 85 3.53 -4.47 -9.06
N VAL A 86 4.35 -4.09 -8.07
CA VAL A 86 3.90 -3.46 -6.82
C VAL A 86 3.35 -2.05 -7.10
N LYS A 87 4.04 -1.28 -7.96
CA LYS A 87 3.61 0.07 -8.34
C LYS A 87 2.25 0.06 -9.06
N LYS A 88 1.93 -0.97 -9.82
CA LYS A 88 0.63 -1.13 -10.49
C LYS A 88 -0.44 -1.73 -9.59
N SER A 89 -0.11 -2.08 -8.35
CA SER A 89 -1.07 -2.72 -7.45
C SER A 89 -2.03 -1.70 -6.83
N PRO A 90 -3.35 -1.81 -7.09
CA PRO A 90 -4.35 -0.94 -6.45
C PRO A 90 -4.34 -1.06 -4.92
N LEU A 91 -3.91 -2.21 -4.40
CA LEU A 91 -3.84 -2.47 -2.96
C LEU A 91 -2.90 -1.47 -2.27
N ILE A 92 -1.71 -1.26 -2.83
CA ILE A 92 -0.71 -0.34 -2.28
C ILE A 92 -1.23 1.10 -2.33
N TRP A 93 -1.80 1.51 -3.47
CA TRP A 93 -2.30 2.87 -3.65
C TRP A 93 -3.45 3.19 -2.72
N ASN A 94 -4.41 2.28 -2.54
CA ASN A 94 -5.53 2.50 -1.63
C ASN A 94 -5.04 2.70 -0.19
N THR A 95 -4.18 1.81 0.32
CA THR A 95 -3.63 1.90 1.68
C THR A 95 -2.92 3.24 1.92
N VAL A 96 -2.10 3.68 0.96
CA VAL A 96 -1.31 4.91 1.13
C VAL A 96 -2.16 6.18 0.95
N ILE A 97 -3.13 6.17 0.02
CA ILE A 97 -4.08 7.28 -0.15
C ILE A 97 -4.94 7.44 1.10
N GLU A 98 -5.52 6.36 1.62
CA GLU A 98 -6.37 6.39 2.83
C GLU A 98 -5.60 6.97 4.02
N TYR A 99 -4.35 6.53 4.23
CA TYR A 99 -3.48 7.13 5.22
C TYR A 99 -3.21 8.63 4.96
N ALA A 100 -2.89 9.00 3.72
CA ALA A 100 -2.57 10.37 3.36
C ALA A 100 -3.76 11.32 3.56
N GLU A 101 -4.99 10.87 3.27
CA GLU A 101 -6.21 11.67 3.42
C GLU A 101 -6.40 12.18 4.85
N GLU A 102 -6.01 11.36 5.82
CA GLU A 102 -6.11 11.66 7.25
C GLU A 102 -4.95 12.52 7.77
N HIS A 103 -3.76 12.43 7.15
CA HIS A 103 -2.52 12.95 7.73
C HIS A 103 -1.83 14.06 6.92
N ASP A 104 -1.99 14.08 5.59
CA ASP A 104 -1.29 15.02 4.69
C ASP A 104 -2.10 15.31 3.42
N LYS A 105 -2.89 16.39 3.47
CA LYS A 105 -3.70 16.85 2.33
C LYS A 105 -2.89 17.17 1.08
N LYS A 106 -1.68 17.71 1.24
CA LYS A 106 -0.82 18.07 0.10
C LYS A 106 -0.31 16.81 -0.59
N TRP A 107 0.10 15.82 0.19
CA TRP A 107 0.54 14.54 -0.37
C TRP A 107 -0.63 13.74 -0.96
N THR A 108 -1.81 13.80 -0.35
CA THR A 108 -3.04 13.20 -0.90
C THR A 108 -3.31 13.67 -2.33
N GLU A 109 -3.27 14.98 -2.57
CA GLU A 109 -3.46 15.55 -3.91
C GLU A 109 -2.40 15.03 -4.89
N ILE A 110 -1.13 14.98 -4.47
CA ILE A 110 -0.04 14.43 -5.29
C ILE A 110 -0.29 12.95 -5.64
N LEU A 111 -0.69 12.12 -4.67
CA LEU A 111 -0.97 10.70 -4.90
C LEU A 111 -2.12 10.51 -5.89
N TYR A 112 -3.21 11.26 -5.71
CA TYR A 112 -4.32 11.19 -6.63
C TYR A 112 -3.93 11.61 -8.04
N GLU A 113 -3.15 12.69 -8.20
CA GLU A 113 -2.65 13.11 -9.51
C GLU A 113 -1.71 12.08 -10.15
N GLN A 114 -0.79 11.50 -9.38
CA GLN A 114 0.14 10.47 -9.85
C GLN A 114 -0.61 9.21 -10.30
N SER A 115 -1.61 8.78 -9.54
CA SER A 115 -2.41 7.59 -9.86
C SER A 115 -3.10 7.68 -11.23
N GLN A 116 -3.34 8.90 -11.75
CA GLN A 116 -3.94 9.09 -13.08
C GLN A 116 -3.01 8.72 -14.24
N PHE A 117 -1.71 8.60 -13.99
CA PHE A 117 -0.71 8.26 -15.00
C PHE A 117 -0.24 6.81 -14.91
N GLU A 118 -0.65 6.10 -13.87
CA GLU A 118 -0.34 4.69 -13.73
C GLU A 118 -1.25 3.85 -14.62
N SER A 119 -0.70 2.80 -15.21
CA SER A 119 -1.42 1.89 -16.10
C SER A 119 -2.21 0.84 -15.30
N PHE A 120 -3.21 1.29 -14.54
CA PHE A 120 -4.16 0.40 -13.89
C PHE A 120 -5.23 -0.10 -14.87
N ASP A 121 -5.94 -1.15 -14.46
CA ASP A 121 -7.19 -1.52 -15.11
C ASP A 121 -8.20 -0.38 -15.07
N LEU A 122 -9.12 -0.36 -16.03
CA LEU A 122 -10.12 0.71 -16.16
C LEU A 122 -11.00 0.82 -14.90
N SER A 123 -11.39 -0.30 -14.30
CA SER A 123 -12.19 -0.32 -13.06
C SER A 123 -11.49 0.38 -11.90
N VAL A 124 -10.21 0.08 -11.69
CA VAL A 124 -9.37 0.70 -10.66
C VAL A 124 -9.19 2.19 -10.95
N THR A 125 -8.93 2.55 -12.21
CA THR A 125 -8.77 3.94 -12.64
C THR A 125 -10.03 4.75 -12.33
N LEU A 126 -11.21 4.22 -12.68
CA LEU A 126 -12.49 4.87 -12.39
C LEU A 126 -12.73 5.00 -10.88
N GLN A 127 -12.43 3.96 -10.11
CA GLN A 127 -12.57 4.00 -8.65
C GLN A 127 -11.70 5.10 -8.02
N LEU A 128 -10.43 5.21 -8.42
CA LEU A 128 -9.52 6.23 -7.91
C LEU A 128 -9.94 7.65 -8.35
N LYS A 129 -10.43 7.81 -9.58
CA LYS A 129 -11.03 9.08 -10.04
C LYS A 129 -12.24 9.49 -9.19
N SER A 130 -13.14 8.55 -8.90
CA SER A 130 -14.30 8.79 -8.06
C SER A 130 -13.91 9.16 -6.63
N LYS A 131 -12.96 8.42 -6.03
CA LYS A 131 -12.41 8.75 -4.71
C LYS A 131 -11.78 10.15 -4.71
N TYR A 132 -11.01 10.52 -5.74
CA TYR A 132 -10.41 11.86 -5.83
C TYR A 132 -11.46 12.98 -5.86
N LEU A 133 -12.51 12.83 -6.69
CA LEU A 133 -13.60 13.80 -6.76
C LEU A 133 -14.34 13.92 -5.43
N GLN A 134 -14.57 12.79 -4.74
CA GLN A 134 -15.19 12.79 -3.42
C GLN A 134 -14.32 13.52 -2.40
N TRP A 135 -13.02 13.25 -2.37
CA TRP A 135 -12.08 13.91 -1.47
C TRP A 135 -12.01 15.42 -1.72
N VAL A 136 -11.94 15.86 -2.98
CA VAL A 136 -11.97 17.30 -3.33
C VAL A 136 -13.29 17.93 -2.92
N ASN A 137 -14.42 17.24 -3.11
CA ASN A 137 -15.72 17.75 -2.66
C ASN A 137 -15.83 17.90 -1.14
N GLN A 138 -15.12 17.08 -0.38
CA GLN A 138 -15.07 17.16 1.09
C GLN A 138 -14.10 18.23 1.60
N THR A 139 -13.04 18.54 0.84
CA THR A 139 -11.93 19.37 1.31
C THR A 139 -11.81 20.73 0.64
N LYS A 140 -12.49 20.93 -0.50
CA LYS A 140 -12.38 22.11 -1.37
C LYS A 140 -13.75 22.58 -1.85
N SER A 141 -13.78 23.56 -2.77
CA SER A 141 -15.01 24.15 -3.28
C SER A 141 -15.64 23.34 -4.43
N ILE A 142 -16.95 23.51 -4.64
CA ILE A 142 -17.66 22.91 -5.78
C ILE A 142 -17.11 23.37 -7.14
N LYS A 143 -16.48 24.56 -7.19
CA LYS A 143 -15.81 25.06 -8.40
C LYS A 143 -14.62 24.17 -8.75
N GLU A 144 -13.79 23.84 -7.76
CA GLU A 144 -12.61 22.97 -7.94
C GLU A 144 -13.01 21.53 -8.28
N VAL A 145 -14.13 21.03 -7.71
CA VAL A 145 -14.67 19.71 -8.09
C VAL A 145 -15.01 19.66 -9.58
N ARG A 146 -15.65 20.72 -10.12
CA ARG A 146 -16.01 20.78 -11.55
C ARG A 146 -14.77 20.84 -12.44
N GLU A 147 -13.80 21.69 -12.09
CA GLU A 147 -12.54 21.78 -12.83
C GLU A 147 -11.79 20.44 -12.84
N LEU A 148 -11.78 19.73 -11.71
CA LEU A 148 -11.20 18.39 -11.63
C LEU A 148 -11.98 17.38 -12.48
N PHE A 149 -13.32 17.39 -12.44
CA PHE A 149 -14.15 16.49 -13.24
C PHE A 149 -13.86 16.64 -14.74
N ASP A 150 -13.78 17.88 -15.23
CA ASP A 150 -13.46 18.17 -16.63
C ASP A 150 -12.06 17.64 -16.99
N LYS A 151 -11.06 17.86 -16.12
CA LYS A 151 -9.69 17.35 -16.28
C LYS A 151 -9.63 15.82 -16.35
N LEU A 152 -10.39 15.13 -15.50
CA LEU A 152 -10.39 13.66 -15.42
C LEU A 152 -11.16 13.00 -16.57
N SER A 153 -12.19 13.68 -17.09
CA SER A 153 -13.04 13.21 -18.19
C SER A 153 -12.30 13.19 -19.53
N VAL A 154 -11.39 14.13 -19.76
CA VAL A 154 -10.52 14.16 -20.97
C VAL A 154 -9.53 12.99 -21.00
N ARG A 155 -9.22 12.39 -19.85
CA ARG A 155 -8.20 11.33 -19.70
C ARG A 155 -8.79 9.92 -19.60
N ILE A 156 -9.99 9.68 -20.12
CA ILE A 156 -10.49 8.31 -20.28
C ILE A 156 -9.92 7.80 -21.61
N PRO A 157 -9.05 6.77 -21.64
CA PRO A 157 -8.62 6.19 -22.91
C PRO A 157 -9.88 5.71 -23.64
N ALA A 158 -10.00 6.07 -24.92
CA ALA A 158 -11.05 5.51 -25.77
C ALA A 158 -10.96 3.98 -25.70
N SER A 159 -12.10 3.35 -25.44
CA SER A 159 -12.31 1.91 -25.38
C SER A 159 -11.67 1.15 -26.52
#